data_AF-A0A6B2V2I3-F1
#
_entry.id   AF-A0A6B2V2I3-F1
#
_cell.length_a   1.000
_cell.length_b   1.000
_cell.length_c   1.000
_cell.angle_alpha   90.00
_cell.angle_beta   90.00
_cell.angle_gamma   90.00
#
_symmetry.space_group_name_H-M   'P 1'
#
loop_
_entity.id
_entity.type
_entity.pdbx_description
1 polymer ?
#
loop_
_entity_poly.entity_id
_entity_poly.type
_entity_poly.pdbx_seq_one_letter_code
_entity_poly.pdbx_strand_id
1 'polypeptide(L)'
;MSHHLSGPHLRSPKGDARLDLTDVFVFPAAESGRTVLIMNVNPFAPSQGEAFHPDAVYRLNVDTDGDDVADLAYNFVFSPPSDGRQTVSVHHAAGAGARDHAPGGEVVLSDVETSFTAEPAVAASGGLRFFAGLRSDPFFADLDGIGNDFQWTGNDFGSDKNVFGIVLEVPDEELGDGPVGVWARVSLRENGRLVSVDRGAHPSLTAYFNAEDAKDGYNEGEPADDWDTYARPWSAVLAHTGGYSAEQAEEALRTVLPDVLRYDRTRPAAYPNGRTLTDDVTSARLAMVSGGRITTDHIGPHTDLLPHFPYLGRPHPAT
;
A
#
# COMPACT_ATOMS: atom_id res chain seq x y z
N MET A 1 -12.54 6.02 -0.86
CA MET A 1 -12.04 5.06 0.14
C MET A 1 -10.60 4.75 -0.23
N SER A 2 -9.64 4.88 0.67
CA SER A 2 -8.30 4.31 0.51
C SER A 2 -8.33 2.83 0.94
N HIS A 3 -7.19 2.14 0.99
CA HIS A 3 -7.07 0.92 1.80
C HIS A 3 -7.23 1.20 3.31
N HIS A 4 -7.23 2.49 3.72
CA HIS A 4 -7.58 2.93 5.07
C HIS A 4 -8.83 2.23 5.58
N LEU A 5 -8.75 1.63 6.77
CA LEU A 5 -9.83 0.87 7.40
C LEU A 5 -10.14 -0.44 6.67
N SER A 6 -9.09 -1.19 6.33
CA SER A 6 -9.14 -2.44 5.55
C SER A 6 -9.83 -3.61 6.26
N GLY A 7 -10.01 -3.55 7.57
CA GLY A 7 -10.61 -4.61 8.35
C GLY A 7 -12.14 -4.71 8.24
N PRO A 8 -12.74 -5.76 8.83
CA PRO A 8 -14.19 -5.90 8.90
C PRO A 8 -14.87 -4.69 9.54
N HIS A 9 -15.98 -4.28 8.95
CA HIS A 9 -16.78 -3.11 9.34
C HIS A 9 -16.04 -1.77 9.23
N LEU A 10 -15.08 -1.67 8.31
CA LEU A 10 -14.27 -0.45 8.12
C LEU A 10 -13.58 -0.04 9.41
N ARG A 11 -12.85 -0.98 10.01
CA ARG A 11 -12.02 -0.76 11.19
C ARG A 11 -10.62 -1.24 10.92
N SER A 12 -9.67 -0.77 11.71
CA SER A 12 -8.31 -1.28 11.61
C SER A 12 -8.24 -2.78 11.94
N PRO A 13 -7.39 -3.56 11.25
CA PRO A 13 -7.21 -4.97 11.51
C PRO A 13 -6.95 -5.24 13.00
N LYS A 14 -7.68 -6.20 13.57
CA LYS A 14 -7.62 -6.55 15.01
C LYS A 14 -7.88 -5.39 15.98
N GLY A 15 -8.43 -4.27 15.50
CA GLY A 15 -8.65 -3.05 16.29
C GLY A 15 -7.38 -2.24 16.57
N ASP A 16 -6.31 -2.46 15.82
CA ASP A 16 -5.03 -1.74 15.97
C ASP A 16 -4.66 -1.03 14.67
N ALA A 17 -4.69 0.30 14.67
CA ALA A 17 -4.39 1.10 13.49
C ALA A 17 -2.96 0.89 12.97
N ARG A 18 -2.02 0.45 13.81
CA ARG A 18 -0.64 0.15 13.38
C ARG A 18 -0.55 -1.04 12.41
N LEU A 19 -1.62 -1.84 12.29
CA LEU A 19 -1.72 -2.99 11.40
C LEU A 19 -2.48 -2.68 10.10
N ASP A 20 -3.06 -1.49 9.99
CA ASP A 20 -3.90 -1.03 8.88
C ASP A 20 -2.99 -0.55 7.75
N LEU A 21 -2.91 -1.33 6.67
CA LEU A 21 -2.26 -0.91 5.44
C LEU A 21 -3.08 0.23 4.83
N THR A 22 -2.43 1.29 4.36
CA THR A 22 -3.15 2.38 3.70
C THR A 22 -2.88 2.41 2.21
N ASP A 23 -1.61 2.35 1.82
CA ASP A 23 -1.22 2.61 0.45
C ASP A 23 0.08 1.91 0.06
N VAL A 24 0.12 1.45 -1.19
CA VAL A 24 1.34 0.99 -1.88
C VAL A 24 1.64 1.91 -3.05
N PHE A 25 2.92 2.24 -3.24
CA PHE A 25 3.40 3.03 -4.37
C PHE A 25 4.62 2.37 -5.01
N VAL A 26 4.69 2.46 -6.33
CA VAL A 26 5.86 2.05 -7.12
C VAL A 26 6.05 3.01 -8.29
N PHE A 27 7.22 3.64 -8.35
CA PHE A 27 7.54 4.68 -9.33
C PHE A 27 9.07 4.86 -9.42
N PRO A 28 9.61 5.54 -10.46
CA PRO A 28 11.05 5.70 -10.60
C PRO A 28 11.58 6.70 -9.56
N ALA A 29 12.77 6.45 -9.03
CA ALA A 29 13.42 7.40 -8.14
C ALA A 29 13.87 8.66 -8.88
N ALA A 30 14.14 9.73 -8.12
CA ALA A 30 14.76 10.94 -8.67
C ALA A 30 16.17 10.66 -9.23
N GLU A 31 16.85 9.64 -8.69
CA GLU A 31 18.11 9.10 -9.19
C GLU A 31 17.84 7.99 -10.22
N SER A 32 18.41 8.11 -11.42
CA SER A 32 18.18 7.16 -12.52
C SER A 32 18.66 5.75 -12.19
N GLY A 33 17.97 4.73 -12.71
CA GLY A 33 18.34 3.32 -12.53
C GLY A 33 17.89 2.75 -11.19
N ARG A 34 16.89 3.36 -10.56
CA ARG A 34 16.34 2.96 -9.26
C ARG A 34 14.83 3.10 -9.24
N THR A 35 14.19 2.18 -8.53
CA THR A 35 12.75 2.14 -8.32
C THR A 35 12.45 2.42 -6.85
N VAL A 36 11.43 3.24 -6.59
CA VAL A 36 10.91 3.54 -5.26
C VAL A 36 9.75 2.59 -4.98
N LEU A 37 9.78 1.93 -3.83
CA LEU A 37 8.69 1.14 -3.26
C LEU A 37 8.28 1.77 -1.93
N ILE A 38 7.00 2.08 -1.76
CA ILE A 38 6.47 2.65 -0.53
C ILE A 38 5.31 1.81 -0.03
N MET A 39 5.30 1.56 1.27
CA MET A 39 4.17 1.02 2.03
C MET A 39 3.84 2.02 3.13
N ASN A 40 2.60 2.51 3.15
CA ASN A 40 2.09 3.32 4.24
C ASN A 40 1.17 2.47 5.13
N VAL A 41 1.22 2.71 6.43
CA VAL A 41 0.36 2.07 7.44
C VAL A 41 -0.08 3.09 8.47
N ASN A 42 -1.09 2.75 9.28
CA ASN A 42 -1.64 3.60 10.32
C ASN A 42 -2.25 4.92 9.80
N PRO A 43 -3.53 4.91 9.38
CA PRO A 43 -4.23 6.09 8.85
C PRO A 43 -4.48 7.19 9.90
N PHE A 44 -4.14 6.94 11.16
CA PHE A 44 -4.38 7.86 12.28
C PHE A 44 -3.10 8.14 13.07
N ALA A 45 -1.94 8.01 12.44
CA ALA A 45 -0.67 8.23 13.12
C ALA A 45 -0.51 9.70 13.56
N PRO A 46 0.14 9.97 14.70
CA PRO A 46 0.50 9.04 15.78
C PRO A 46 -0.64 8.82 16.80
N SER A 47 -1.82 9.42 16.60
CA SER A 47 -2.92 9.44 17.58
C SER A 47 -3.45 8.04 17.96
N GLN A 48 -3.43 7.08 17.03
CA GLN A 48 -3.77 5.68 17.28
C GLN A 48 -2.55 4.77 17.13
N GLY A 49 -1.50 5.07 17.89
CA GLY A 49 -0.28 4.29 17.93
C GLY A 49 0.92 5.18 17.63
N GLU A 50 1.80 5.33 18.63
CA GLU A 50 2.94 6.24 18.57
C GLU A 50 4.19 5.63 17.89
N ALA A 51 4.15 4.33 17.58
CA ALA A 51 5.24 3.59 16.96
C ALA A 51 4.67 2.41 16.12
N PHE A 52 5.49 1.81 15.25
CA PHE A 52 5.10 0.59 14.53
C PHE A 52 4.85 -0.58 15.49
N HIS A 53 4.07 -1.57 15.06
CA HIS A 53 3.76 -2.73 15.90
C HIS A 53 4.98 -3.68 15.99
N PRO A 54 5.52 -3.98 17.19
CA PRO A 54 6.76 -4.76 17.31
C PRO A 54 6.58 -6.26 16.99
N ASP A 55 5.39 -6.81 17.18
CA ASP A 55 5.10 -8.21 16.81
C ASP A 55 4.64 -8.39 15.36
N ALA A 56 4.56 -7.30 14.58
CA ALA A 56 4.15 -7.37 13.18
C ALA A 56 5.33 -7.59 12.24
N VAL A 57 5.01 -8.10 11.05
CA VAL A 57 5.88 -8.15 9.88
C VAL A 57 5.18 -7.34 8.80
N TYR A 58 5.78 -6.22 8.44
CA TYR A 58 5.37 -5.41 7.31
C TYR A 58 6.18 -5.88 6.11
N ARG A 59 5.53 -6.11 4.96
CA ARG A 59 6.17 -6.76 3.83
C ARG A 59 5.80 -6.11 2.51
N LEU A 60 6.81 -5.83 1.70
CA LEU A 60 6.66 -5.56 0.27
C LEU A 60 7.08 -6.80 -0.51
N ASN A 61 6.17 -7.32 -1.33
CA ASN A 61 6.42 -8.44 -2.24
C ASN A 61 6.66 -7.91 -3.64
N VAL A 62 7.54 -8.58 -4.39
CA VAL A 62 7.81 -8.29 -5.79
C VAL A 62 7.74 -9.58 -6.59
N ASP A 63 6.89 -9.58 -7.61
CA ASP A 63 6.84 -10.57 -8.70
C ASP A 63 7.69 -10.02 -9.86
N THR A 64 8.62 -10.83 -10.37
CA THR A 64 9.56 -10.46 -11.44
C THR A 64 9.36 -11.25 -12.73
N ASP A 65 8.51 -12.29 -12.72
CA ASP A 65 8.27 -13.15 -13.87
C ASP A 65 6.82 -13.15 -14.39
N GLY A 66 5.92 -12.51 -13.65
CA GLY A 66 4.54 -12.25 -14.03
C GLY A 66 3.56 -13.35 -13.64
N ASP A 67 3.95 -14.30 -12.79
CA ASP A 67 3.11 -15.39 -12.30
C ASP A 67 2.25 -15.03 -11.06
N ASP A 68 2.33 -13.78 -10.60
CA ASP A 68 1.63 -13.25 -9.43
C ASP A 68 2.02 -13.91 -8.08
N VAL A 69 3.19 -14.56 -8.06
CA VAL A 69 3.85 -15.11 -6.87
C VAL A 69 5.11 -14.30 -6.57
N ALA A 70 5.41 -14.14 -5.28
CA ALA A 70 6.57 -13.34 -4.88
C ALA A 70 7.89 -14.07 -5.23
N ASP A 71 8.72 -13.37 -6.00
CA ASP A 71 10.12 -13.75 -6.30
C ASP A 71 11.08 -13.06 -5.35
N LEU A 72 10.77 -11.85 -4.92
CA LEU A 72 11.51 -11.08 -3.93
C LEU A 72 10.57 -10.61 -2.83
N ALA A 73 11.09 -10.48 -1.61
CA ALA A 73 10.37 -9.89 -0.50
C ALA A 73 11.28 -9.08 0.41
N TYR A 74 10.83 -7.89 0.75
CA TYR A 74 11.42 -7.04 1.78
C TYR A 74 10.52 -7.06 3.01
N ASN A 75 11.03 -7.63 4.11
CA ASN A 75 10.32 -7.69 5.39
C ASN A 75 10.92 -6.65 6.35
N PHE A 76 10.06 -5.87 6.98
CA PHE A 76 10.41 -4.85 7.96
C PHE A 76 9.92 -5.32 9.33
N VAL A 77 10.86 -5.55 10.24
CA VAL A 77 10.60 -6.02 11.61
C VAL A 77 11.06 -4.97 12.58
N PHE A 78 10.15 -4.45 13.40
CA PHE A 78 10.41 -3.36 14.31
C PHE A 78 10.71 -3.87 15.71
N SER A 79 11.66 -3.23 16.39
CA SER A 79 11.92 -3.51 17.81
C SER A 79 10.73 -3.06 18.67
N PRO A 80 10.59 -3.59 19.90
CA PRO A 80 9.77 -2.92 20.92
C PRO A 80 10.19 -1.45 21.05
N PRO A 81 9.23 -0.49 21.09
CA PRO A 81 9.56 0.90 21.30
C PRO A 81 10.11 1.10 22.73
N SER A 82 11.10 1.98 22.88
CA SER A 82 11.69 2.36 24.17
C SER A 82 12.02 3.86 24.15
N ASP A 83 11.55 4.59 25.15
CA ASP A 83 11.80 6.04 25.32
C ASP A 83 11.51 6.89 24.06
N GLY A 84 10.40 6.58 23.37
CA GLY A 84 9.99 7.26 22.14
C GLY A 84 10.85 6.93 20.92
N ARG A 85 11.72 5.92 21.01
CA ARG A 85 12.56 5.41 19.92
C ARG A 85 12.13 4.02 19.53
N GLN A 86 12.39 3.69 18.27
CA GLN A 86 12.19 2.36 17.73
C GLN A 86 13.22 2.12 16.62
N THR A 87 13.62 0.88 16.45
CA THR A 87 14.50 0.47 15.35
C THR A 87 13.78 -0.52 14.45
N VAL A 88 14.29 -0.67 13.23
CA VAL A 88 13.79 -1.61 12.24
C VAL A 88 14.94 -2.38 11.61
N SER A 89 14.72 -3.68 11.41
CA SER A 89 15.59 -4.53 10.60
C SER A 89 14.88 -4.86 9.29
N VAL A 90 15.62 -4.80 8.19
CA VAL A 90 15.13 -5.11 6.84
C VAL A 90 15.72 -6.45 6.42
N HIS A 91 14.84 -7.41 6.15
CA HIS A 91 15.22 -8.72 5.62
C HIS A 91 14.85 -8.79 4.14
N HIS A 92 15.78 -9.27 3.31
CA HIS A 92 15.60 -9.50 1.89
C HIS A 92 15.59 -11.01 1.61
N ALA A 93 14.48 -11.52 1.08
CA ALA A 93 14.33 -12.91 0.67
C ALA A 93 14.11 -13.00 -0.84
N ALA A 94 14.60 -14.08 -1.45
CA ALA A 94 14.46 -14.36 -2.88
C ALA A 94 13.99 -15.80 -3.16
N GLY A 95 13.39 -16.02 -4.33
CA GLY A 95 12.89 -17.31 -4.79
C GLY A 95 11.93 -17.96 -3.80
N ALA A 96 12.14 -19.23 -3.46
CA ALA A 96 11.28 -19.94 -2.52
C ALA A 96 11.20 -19.27 -1.12
N GLY A 97 12.26 -18.54 -0.71
CA GLY A 97 12.24 -17.78 0.55
C GLY A 97 11.30 -16.58 0.51
N ALA A 98 11.09 -15.98 -0.66
CA ALA A 98 10.15 -14.88 -0.86
C ALA A 98 8.68 -15.34 -0.84
N ARG A 99 8.41 -16.64 -0.72
CA ARG A 99 7.04 -17.18 -0.63
C ARG A 99 6.60 -17.47 0.81
N ASP A 100 7.54 -17.50 1.75
CA ASP A 100 7.24 -17.61 3.19
C ASP A 100 6.95 -16.23 3.76
N HIS A 101 5.84 -16.07 4.47
CA HIS A 101 5.44 -14.81 5.12
C HIS A 101 6.34 -14.48 6.31
N ALA A 102 7.00 -15.46 6.91
CA ALA A 102 7.97 -15.20 7.96
C ALA A 102 9.11 -14.30 7.45
N PRO A 103 9.71 -13.46 8.32
CA PRO A 103 10.84 -12.63 7.95
C PRO A 103 12.08 -13.52 7.84
N GLY A 104 12.24 -14.14 6.67
CA GLY A 104 13.39 -14.92 6.25
C GLY A 104 14.33 -14.14 5.34
N GLY A 105 15.39 -14.80 4.88
CA GLY A 105 16.39 -14.18 3.99
C GLY A 105 17.51 -13.46 4.72
N GLU A 106 18.28 -12.67 3.98
CA GLU A 106 19.43 -11.90 4.46
C GLU A 106 18.99 -10.63 5.19
N VAL A 107 19.59 -10.31 6.32
CA VAL A 107 19.41 -9.00 6.97
C VAL A 107 20.29 -7.98 6.25
N VAL A 108 19.68 -7.16 5.39
CA VAL A 108 20.40 -6.17 4.56
C VAL A 108 20.62 -4.83 5.29
N LEU A 109 19.78 -4.55 6.29
CA LEU A 109 19.87 -3.43 7.22
C LEU A 109 19.45 -3.91 8.62
N SER A 110 20.23 -3.61 9.65
CA SER A 110 19.93 -3.98 11.04
C SER A 110 19.83 -2.73 11.91
N ASP A 111 18.87 -2.74 12.83
CA ASP A 111 18.72 -1.73 13.89
C ASP A 111 18.73 -0.27 13.39
N VAL A 112 18.09 -0.02 12.24
CA VAL A 112 17.95 1.34 11.69
C VAL A 112 16.94 2.11 12.54
N GLU A 113 17.29 3.33 12.95
CA GLU A 113 16.38 4.20 13.69
C GLU A 113 15.19 4.65 12.82
N THR A 114 13.98 4.52 13.37
CA THR A 114 12.79 5.14 12.79
C THR A 114 12.76 6.65 13.09
N SER A 115 12.18 7.47 12.21
CA SER A 115 12.02 8.91 12.50
C SER A 115 10.56 9.33 12.67
N PHE A 116 10.22 9.79 13.88
CA PHE A 116 8.92 10.41 14.18
C PHE A 116 8.98 11.94 14.15
N THR A 117 10.05 12.51 13.58
CA THR A 117 10.24 13.97 13.45
C THR A 117 10.19 14.41 11.99
N ALA A 118 10.21 15.73 11.77
CA ALA A 118 10.25 16.31 10.43
C ALA A 118 11.49 15.91 9.63
N GLU A 119 12.63 15.70 10.28
CA GLU A 119 13.87 15.32 9.59
C GLU A 119 13.97 13.78 9.45
N PRO A 120 14.15 13.23 8.24
CA PRO A 120 14.28 11.79 8.04
C PRO A 120 15.60 11.24 8.59
N ALA A 121 15.51 10.12 9.32
CA ALA A 121 16.64 9.23 9.52
C ALA A 121 16.74 8.28 8.31
N VAL A 122 17.72 8.51 7.44
CA VAL A 122 17.93 7.70 6.23
C VAL A 122 19.07 6.72 6.46
N ALA A 123 18.85 5.45 6.12
CA ALA A 123 19.88 4.44 6.07
C ALA A 123 20.16 4.01 4.63
N ALA A 124 21.36 3.48 4.39
CA ALA A 124 21.72 2.90 3.11
C ALA A 124 22.68 1.72 3.32
N SER A 125 22.48 0.65 2.54
CA SER A 125 23.32 -0.57 2.57
C SER A 125 23.11 -1.34 1.27
N GLY A 126 24.17 -1.91 0.70
CA GLY A 126 24.05 -2.77 -0.49
C GLY A 126 23.30 -2.14 -1.68
N GLY A 127 23.45 -0.83 -1.90
CA GLY A 127 22.72 -0.13 -2.95
C GLY A 127 21.26 0.20 -2.63
N LEU A 128 20.72 -0.23 -1.48
CA LEU A 128 19.41 0.18 -0.99
C LEU A 128 19.50 1.54 -0.28
N ARG A 129 18.46 2.36 -0.39
CA ARG A 129 18.23 3.53 0.48
C ARG A 129 16.88 3.35 1.18
N PHE A 130 16.84 3.57 2.48
CA PHE A 130 15.73 3.16 3.33
C PHE A 130 15.36 4.22 4.37
N PHE A 131 14.05 4.33 4.63
CA PHE A 131 13.45 5.18 5.65
C PHE A 131 12.19 4.50 6.20
N ALA A 132 11.97 4.62 7.50
CA ALA A 132 10.68 4.32 8.14
C ALA A 132 10.35 5.37 9.20
N GLY A 133 9.11 5.84 9.24
CA GLY A 133 8.71 6.86 10.21
C GLY A 133 7.39 7.57 9.93
N LEU A 134 7.06 8.55 10.78
CA LEU A 134 5.87 9.40 10.63
C LEU A 134 6.04 10.33 9.42
N ARG A 135 5.05 10.43 8.54
CA ARG A 135 5.02 11.34 7.38
C ARG A 135 3.61 11.86 7.13
N SER A 136 3.49 12.97 6.40
CA SER A 136 2.17 13.36 5.90
C SER A 136 1.64 12.30 4.94
N ASP A 137 0.33 12.09 5.00
CA ASP A 137 -0.33 11.12 4.15
C ASP A 137 -0.47 11.68 2.73
N PRO A 138 0.00 10.98 1.68
CA PRO A 138 -0.24 11.37 0.30
C PRO A 138 -1.67 11.08 -0.17
N PHE A 139 -2.51 10.38 0.61
CA PHE A 139 -3.89 10.10 0.24
C PHE A 139 -4.74 11.37 0.23
N PHE A 140 -5.52 11.57 -0.83
CA PHE A 140 -6.46 12.68 -0.97
C PHE A 140 -7.80 12.17 -1.50
N ALA A 141 -8.88 12.64 -0.88
CA ALA A 141 -10.25 12.32 -1.30
C ALA A 141 -11.31 13.16 -0.59
N ASP A 142 -12.42 13.44 -1.27
CA ASP A 142 -13.64 13.97 -0.65
C ASP A 142 -14.51 12.83 -0.10
N LEU A 143 -14.09 12.24 1.02
CA LEU A 143 -14.83 11.14 1.65
C LEU A 143 -16.24 11.56 2.11
N ASP A 144 -16.41 12.83 2.52
CA ASP A 144 -17.71 13.37 2.91
C ASP A 144 -18.66 13.40 1.70
N GLY A 145 -18.17 13.84 0.54
CA GLY A 145 -18.90 13.82 -0.72
C GLY A 145 -19.25 12.40 -1.17
N ILE A 146 -18.30 11.45 -1.07
CA ILE A 146 -18.57 10.03 -1.33
C ILE A 146 -19.69 9.50 -0.44
N GLY A 147 -19.67 9.83 0.86
CA GLY A 147 -20.70 9.42 1.81
C GLY A 147 -22.05 10.13 1.65
N ASN A 148 -22.10 11.22 0.90
CA ASN A 148 -23.27 12.08 0.70
C ASN A 148 -23.78 12.02 -0.75
N ASP A 149 -23.95 10.81 -1.30
CA ASP A 149 -24.44 10.58 -2.66
C ASP A 149 -23.69 11.38 -3.74
N PHE A 150 -22.36 11.50 -3.58
CA PHE A 150 -21.45 12.22 -4.47
C PHE A 150 -21.74 13.72 -4.58
N GLN A 151 -22.35 14.31 -3.54
CA GLN A 151 -22.44 15.75 -3.37
C GLN A 151 -21.13 16.29 -2.81
N TRP A 152 -20.21 16.65 -3.70
CA TRP A 152 -18.87 17.12 -3.36
C TRP A 152 -18.88 18.34 -2.44
N THR A 153 -18.09 18.26 -1.39
CA THR A 153 -17.87 19.29 -0.39
C THR A 153 -16.63 20.12 -0.71
N GLY A 154 -15.67 19.55 -1.44
CA GLY A 154 -14.33 20.10 -1.64
C GLY A 154 -13.43 19.96 -0.41
N ASN A 155 -13.87 19.21 0.61
CA ASN A 155 -13.09 18.90 1.80
C ASN A 155 -12.18 17.71 1.53
N ASP A 156 -10.88 17.92 1.61
CA ASP A 156 -9.91 16.85 1.49
C ASP A 156 -9.67 16.19 2.85
N PHE A 157 -10.11 14.93 2.97
CA PHE A 157 -9.96 14.14 4.19
C PHE A 157 -8.48 13.97 4.61
N GLY A 158 -7.57 13.88 3.64
CA GLY A 158 -6.15 13.58 3.90
C GLY A 158 -5.30 14.81 4.20
N SER A 159 -5.82 16.02 3.98
CA SER A 159 -5.06 17.27 3.97
C SER A 159 -4.30 17.63 5.26
N ASP A 160 -4.68 17.03 6.40
CA ASP A 160 -4.02 17.21 7.70
C ASP A 160 -3.60 15.87 8.36
N LYS A 161 -3.63 14.77 7.60
CA LYS A 161 -3.38 13.42 8.12
C LYS A 161 -1.94 12.99 7.99
N ASN A 162 -1.52 12.17 8.94
CA ASN A 162 -0.22 11.52 8.90
C ASN A 162 -0.40 10.00 8.86
N VAL A 163 0.60 9.35 8.30
CA VAL A 163 0.78 7.89 8.28
C VAL A 163 2.16 7.51 8.77
N PHE A 164 2.34 6.24 9.05
CA PHE A 164 3.66 5.64 9.12
C PHE A 164 4.09 5.15 7.73
N GLY A 165 5.07 5.84 7.14
CA GLY A 165 5.62 5.49 5.84
C GLY A 165 6.86 4.60 5.97
N ILE A 166 6.93 3.56 5.15
CA ILE A 166 8.11 2.71 4.92
C ILE A 166 8.52 2.90 3.45
N VAL A 167 9.69 3.47 3.22
CA VAL A 167 10.18 3.87 1.89
C VAL A 167 11.49 3.14 1.60
N LEU A 168 11.51 2.42 0.48
CA LEU A 168 12.67 1.70 -0.02
C LEU A 168 12.98 2.14 -1.45
N GLU A 169 14.21 2.58 -1.70
CA GLU A 169 14.76 2.71 -3.05
C GLU A 169 15.65 1.52 -3.34
N VAL A 170 15.34 0.83 -4.44
CA VAL A 170 16.02 -0.38 -4.89
C VAL A 170 16.68 -0.11 -6.24
N PRO A 171 17.93 -0.54 -6.48
CA PRO A 171 18.51 -0.55 -7.82
C PRO A 171 17.65 -1.34 -8.80
N ASP A 172 17.45 -0.83 -10.01
CA ASP A 172 16.61 -1.49 -11.01
C ASP A 172 17.09 -2.90 -11.37
N GLU A 173 18.40 -3.15 -11.29
CA GLU A 173 19.03 -4.44 -11.56
C GLU A 173 18.64 -5.53 -10.53
N GLU A 174 18.33 -5.15 -9.29
CA GLU A 174 17.86 -6.08 -8.25
C GLU A 174 16.42 -6.56 -8.54
N LEU A 175 15.67 -5.81 -9.35
CA LEU A 175 14.29 -6.11 -9.74
C LEU A 175 14.19 -6.85 -11.10
N GLY A 176 15.32 -7.18 -11.72
CA GLY A 176 15.39 -7.79 -13.05
C GLY A 176 15.21 -6.78 -14.19
N ASP A 177 15.03 -7.26 -15.43
CA ASP A 177 14.92 -6.41 -16.64
C ASP A 177 13.47 -6.16 -17.10
N GLY A 178 12.50 -6.94 -16.60
CA GLY A 178 11.10 -6.91 -17.02
C GLY A 178 10.19 -6.00 -16.18
N PRO A 179 8.90 -5.88 -16.53
CA PRO A 179 7.92 -5.31 -15.62
C PRO A 179 7.89 -6.09 -14.30
N VAL A 180 7.57 -5.40 -13.20
CA VAL A 180 7.41 -6.03 -11.89
C VAL A 180 5.97 -5.91 -11.41
N GLY A 181 5.53 -6.85 -10.59
CA GLY A 181 4.31 -6.76 -9.79
C GLY A 181 4.64 -6.46 -8.34
N VAL A 182 3.94 -5.53 -7.70
CA VAL A 182 4.19 -5.15 -6.29
C VAL A 182 2.89 -5.19 -5.49
N TRP A 183 2.93 -5.79 -4.30
CA TRP A 183 1.87 -5.71 -3.30
C TRP A 183 2.44 -5.74 -1.89
N ALA A 184 1.69 -5.22 -0.93
CA ALA A 184 2.08 -5.21 0.48
C ALA A 184 1.25 -6.21 1.30
N ARG A 185 1.83 -6.64 2.42
CA ARG A 185 1.19 -7.48 3.43
C ARG A 185 1.58 -7.01 4.82
N VAL A 186 0.62 -6.99 5.73
CA VAL A 186 0.86 -6.86 7.18
C VAL A 186 0.46 -8.16 7.84
N SER A 187 1.38 -8.74 8.60
CA SER A 187 1.10 -9.94 9.36
C SER A 187 1.42 -9.74 10.84
N LEU A 188 0.62 -10.32 11.72
CA LEU A 188 0.79 -10.24 13.17
C LEU A 188 1.19 -11.60 13.73
N ARG A 189 2.20 -11.63 14.60
CA ARG A 189 2.51 -12.85 15.36
C ARG A 189 1.50 -13.03 16.48
N GLU A 190 0.67 -14.06 16.37
CA GLU A 190 -0.32 -14.46 17.37
C GLU A 190 -0.12 -15.93 17.72
N ASN A 191 0.00 -16.25 19.02
CA ASN A 191 0.11 -17.62 19.52
C ASN A 191 1.22 -18.47 18.84
N GLY A 192 2.36 -17.83 18.53
CA GLY A 192 3.50 -18.49 17.89
C GLY A 192 3.34 -18.73 16.38
N ARG A 193 2.27 -18.22 15.75
CA ARG A 193 2.07 -18.23 14.30
C ARG A 193 2.01 -16.80 13.77
N LEU A 194 2.50 -16.63 12.55
CA LEU A 194 2.31 -15.40 11.80
C LEU A 194 0.98 -15.50 11.05
N VAL A 195 0.10 -14.53 11.25
CA VAL A 195 -1.23 -14.46 10.62
C VAL A 195 -1.26 -13.21 9.76
N SER A 196 -1.58 -13.35 8.47
CA SER A 196 -1.80 -12.17 7.64
C SER A 196 -3.10 -11.49 8.07
N VAL A 197 -3.00 -10.22 8.45
CA VAL A 197 -4.14 -9.43 8.92
C VAL A 197 -4.57 -8.37 7.90
N ASP A 198 -3.71 -8.07 6.94
CA ASP A 198 -3.97 -7.15 5.85
C ASP A 198 -3.08 -7.43 4.65
N ARG A 199 -3.57 -7.15 3.44
CA ARG A 199 -2.77 -7.08 2.21
C ARG A 199 -3.42 -6.13 1.22
N GLY A 200 -2.64 -5.61 0.30
CA GLY A 200 -3.17 -4.79 -0.78
C GLY A 200 -2.12 -4.31 -1.75
N ALA A 201 -2.52 -4.01 -2.99
CA ALA A 201 -1.71 -3.29 -3.96
C ALA A 201 -2.44 -2.07 -4.51
N HIS A 202 -3.62 -2.27 -5.10
CA HIS A 202 -4.47 -1.21 -5.59
C HIS A 202 -5.31 -0.65 -4.46
N PRO A 203 -5.29 0.67 -4.23
CA PRO A 203 -6.12 1.29 -3.22
C PRO A 203 -7.60 0.93 -3.42
N SER A 204 -8.33 0.90 -2.30
CA SER A 204 -9.80 0.91 -2.22
C SER A 204 -10.54 -0.36 -2.65
N LEU A 205 -9.84 -1.37 -3.17
CA LEU A 205 -10.50 -2.57 -3.69
C LEU A 205 -11.35 -3.28 -2.64
N THR A 206 -10.76 -3.54 -1.47
CA THR A 206 -11.43 -4.21 -0.35
C THR A 206 -12.67 -3.44 0.13
N ALA A 207 -12.61 -2.11 0.14
CA ALA A 207 -13.70 -1.26 0.60
C ALA A 207 -14.89 -1.23 -0.37
N TYR A 208 -14.65 -1.24 -1.69
CA TYR A 208 -15.71 -1.15 -2.69
C TYR A 208 -16.26 -2.50 -3.16
N PHE A 209 -15.44 -3.56 -3.14
CA PHE A 209 -15.79 -4.81 -3.79
C PHE A 209 -16.03 -5.99 -2.85
N ASN A 210 -15.30 -6.07 -1.74
CA ASN A 210 -15.43 -7.22 -0.84
C ASN A 210 -16.61 -7.04 0.11
N ALA A 211 -17.47 -8.05 0.14
CA ALA A 211 -18.44 -8.21 1.23
C ALA A 211 -17.69 -8.41 2.57
N GLU A 212 -18.34 -8.06 3.67
CA GLU A 212 -17.69 -8.08 5.00
C GLU A 212 -17.15 -9.47 5.40
N ASP A 213 -17.85 -10.54 5.03
CA ASP A 213 -17.45 -11.93 5.31
C ASP A 213 -16.32 -12.44 4.39
N ALA A 214 -16.00 -11.70 3.31
CA ALA A 214 -14.92 -12.05 2.39
C ALA A 214 -13.57 -11.40 2.75
N LYS A 215 -13.56 -10.37 3.61
CA LYS A 215 -12.36 -9.57 3.91
C LYS A 215 -11.26 -10.35 4.62
N ASP A 216 -11.59 -11.21 5.58
CA ASP A 216 -10.59 -12.04 6.27
C ASP A 216 -9.93 -13.02 5.28
N GLY A 217 -10.73 -13.68 4.43
CA GLY A 217 -10.21 -14.57 3.39
C GLY A 217 -9.36 -13.84 2.36
N TYR A 218 -9.73 -12.60 2.01
CA TYR A 218 -8.88 -11.74 1.18
C TYR A 218 -7.55 -11.47 1.86
N ASN A 219 -7.56 -10.99 3.10
CA ASN A 219 -6.37 -10.63 3.84
C ASN A 219 -5.42 -11.82 4.05
N GLU A 220 -5.94 -13.04 4.18
CA GLU A 220 -5.16 -14.27 4.30
C GLU A 220 -4.68 -14.85 2.95
N GLY A 221 -5.43 -14.65 1.87
CA GLY A 221 -5.16 -15.24 0.55
C GLY A 221 -3.96 -14.64 -0.20
N GLU A 222 -3.62 -15.24 -1.34
CA GLU A 222 -2.54 -14.80 -2.23
C GLU A 222 -3.07 -14.19 -3.54
N PRO A 223 -2.37 -13.20 -4.12
CA PRO A 223 -2.80 -12.60 -5.38
C PRO A 223 -2.96 -13.58 -6.53
N ALA A 224 -2.11 -14.61 -6.63
CA ALA A 224 -2.22 -15.64 -7.67
C ALA A 224 -3.61 -16.34 -7.74
N ASP A 225 -4.36 -16.36 -6.63
CA ASP A 225 -5.70 -16.96 -6.55
C ASP A 225 -6.83 -15.94 -6.74
N ASP A 226 -6.51 -14.65 -6.87
CA ASP A 226 -7.49 -13.55 -6.80
C ASP A 226 -8.47 -13.58 -7.97
N TRP A 227 -8.03 -13.93 -9.18
CA TRP A 227 -8.91 -13.99 -10.33
C TRP A 227 -10.02 -15.03 -10.12
N ASP A 228 -9.63 -16.26 -9.77
CA ASP A 228 -10.56 -17.37 -9.56
C ASP A 228 -11.51 -17.12 -8.38
N THR A 229 -11.01 -16.42 -7.36
CA THR A 229 -11.78 -16.12 -6.14
C THR A 229 -12.72 -14.92 -6.31
N TYR A 230 -12.24 -13.84 -6.92
CA TYR A 230 -12.92 -12.53 -6.84
C TYR A 230 -13.49 -12.02 -8.15
N ALA A 231 -13.07 -12.52 -9.32
CA ALA A 231 -13.55 -11.98 -10.60
C ALA A 231 -15.07 -12.04 -10.72
N ARG A 232 -15.69 -13.15 -10.30
CA ARG A 232 -17.15 -13.32 -10.33
C ARG A 232 -17.89 -12.39 -9.34
N PRO A 233 -17.60 -12.39 -8.03
CA PRO A 233 -18.31 -11.48 -7.11
C PRO A 233 -18.07 -10.01 -7.45
N TRP A 234 -16.85 -9.63 -7.86
CA TRP A 234 -16.56 -8.22 -8.21
C TRP A 234 -17.23 -7.81 -9.53
N SER A 235 -17.40 -8.73 -10.47
CA SER A 235 -18.21 -8.47 -11.68
C SER A 235 -19.66 -8.17 -11.33
N ALA A 236 -20.22 -8.84 -10.32
CA ALA A 236 -21.58 -8.56 -9.84
C ALA A 236 -21.69 -7.17 -9.21
N VAL A 237 -20.64 -6.72 -8.50
CA VAL A 237 -20.56 -5.33 -7.99
C VAL A 237 -20.56 -4.34 -9.15
N LEU A 238 -19.68 -4.51 -10.15
CA LEU A 238 -19.63 -3.61 -11.32
C LEU A 238 -20.95 -3.60 -12.11
N ALA A 239 -21.57 -4.76 -12.32
CA ALA A 239 -22.87 -4.84 -12.96
C ALA A 239 -23.94 -4.05 -12.19
N HIS A 240 -23.93 -4.13 -10.85
CA HIS A 240 -24.86 -3.44 -9.98
C HIS A 240 -24.62 -1.92 -9.94
N THR A 241 -23.39 -1.48 -9.67
CA THR A 241 -23.05 -0.08 -9.39
C THR A 241 -22.78 0.72 -10.67
N GLY A 242 -22.18 0.09 -11.67
CA GLY A 242 -21.75 0.72 -12.92
C GLY A 242 -22.59 0.35 -14.14
N GLY A 243 -23.43 -0.69 -14.05
CA GLY A 243 -24.23 -1.17 -15.18
C GLY A 243 -23.41 -1.91 -16.25
N TYR A 244 -22.27 -2.48 -15.87
CA TYR A 244 -21.39 -3.22 -16.77
C TYR A 244 -22.05 -4.48 -17.35
N SER A 245 -21.78 -4.78 -18.62
CA SER A 245 -21.95 -6.14 -19.15
C SER A 245 -20.90 -7.09 -18.55
N ALA A 246 -21.05 -8.40 -18.75
CA ALA A 246 -20.06 -9.37 -18.30
C ALA A 246 -18.68 -9.11 -18.91
N GLU A 247 -18.64 -8.82 -20.22
CA GLU A 247 -17.41 -8.55 -20.96
C GLU A 247 -16.74 -7.25 -20.49
N GLN A 248 -17.53 -6.20 -20.27
CA GLN A 248 -17.01 -4.93 -19.77
C GLN A 248 -16.48 -5.06 -18.33
N ALA A 249 -17.17 -5.84 -17.49
CA ALA A 249 -16.73 -6.09 -16.12
C ALA A 249 -15.41 -6.85 -16.11
N GLU A 250 -15.26 -7.88 -16.94
CA GLU A 250 -14.01 -8.63 -17.09
C GLU A 250 -12.85 -7.73 -17.55
N GLU A 251 -13.09 -6.88 -18.56
CA GLU A 251 -12.10 -5.92 -19.05
C GLU A 251 -11.65 -4.94 -17.95
N ALA A 252 -12.60 -4.37 -17.20
CA ALA A 252 -12.30 -3.48 -16.09
C ALA A 252 -11.51 -4.21 -14.98
N LEU A 253 -11.90 -5.43 -14.64
CA LEU A 253 -11.25 -6.21 -13.57
C LEU A 253 -9.83 -6.61 -13.92
N ARG A 254 -9.48 -6.86 -15.17
CA ARG A 254 -8.08 -7.13 -15.59
C ARG A 254 -7.09 -5.99 -15.27
N THR A 255 -7.59 -4.80 -14.94
CA THR A 255 -6.73 -3.68 -14.54
C THR A 255 -6.32 -3.73 -13.06
N VAL A 256 -7.02 -4.52 -12.25
CA VAL A 256 -6.89 -4.55 -10.78
C VAL A 256 -6.90 -5.95 -10.17
N LEU A 257 -7.22 -6.99 -10.94
CA LEU A 257 -7.11 -8.39 -10.58
C LEU A 257 -6.03 -9.07 -11.43
N PRO A 258 -5.14 -9.86 -10.81
CA PRO A 258 -4.99 -10.01 -9.35
C PRO A 258 -4.56 -8.69 -8.68
N ASP A 259 -4.71 -8.58 -7.35
CA ASP A 259 -4.38 -7.34 -6.63
C ASP A 259 -2.85 -7.18 -6.51
N VAL A 260 -2.26 -6.83 -7.66
CA VAL A 260 -0.83 -6.65 -7.89
C VAL A 260 -0.65 -5.36 -8.69
N LEU A 261 0.14 -4.43 -8.16
CA LEU A 261 0.43 -3.16 -8.81
C LEU A 261 1.56 -3.39 -9.81
N ARG A 262 1.19 -3.52 -11.09
CA ARG A 262 2.14 -3.77 -12.19
C ARG A 262 2.87 -2.50 -12.59
N TYR A 263 4.20 -2.56 -12.72
CA TYR A 263 5.04 -1.44 -13.09
C TYR A 263 6.06 -1.82 -14.16
N ASP A 264 5.90 -1.22 -15.34
CA ASP A 264 6.84 -1.31 -16.45
C ASP A 264 7.69 -0.02 -16.50
N ARG A 265 8.97 -0.16 -16.19
CA ARG A 265 9.98 0.91 -16.15
C ARG A 265 10.22 1.55 -17.52
N THR A 266 9.81 0.90 -18.62
CA THR A 266 9.95 1.45 -19.98
C THR A 266 8.82 2.41 -20.35
N ARG A 267 7.79 2.50 -19.50
CA ARG A 267 6.61 3.36 -19.68
C ARG A 267 6.59 4.49 -18.64
N PRO A 268 5.95 5.63 -18.94
CA PRO A 268 5.72 6.67 -17.94
C PRO A 268 5.04 6.09 -16.70
N ALA A 269 5.54 6.43 -15.51
CA ALA A 269 4.91 6.06 -14.25
C ALA A 269 3.69 6.93 -14.01
N ALA A 270 2.54 6.31 -13.97
CA ALA A 270 1.24 6.88 -13.64
C ALA A 270 0.25 5.72 -13.55
N TYR A 271 -0.65 5.75 -12.56
CA TYR A 271 -1.67 4.72 -12.38
C TYR A 271 -2.45 4.49 -13.69
N PRO A 272 -2.55 3.23 -14.19
CA PRO A 272 -2.22 1.97 -13.49
C PRO A 272 -0.82 1.38 -13.77
N ASN A 273 0.09 2.08 -14.47
CA ASN A 273 1.49 1.66 -14.61
C ASN A 273 2.31 2.12 -13.39
N GLY A 274 2.32 1.30 -12.36
CA GLY A 274 2.73 1.69 -11.02
C GLY A 274 1.77 2.68 -10.40
N ARG A 275 2.24 3.41 -9.39
CA ARG A 275 1.49 4.49 -8.75
C ARG A 275 2.46 5.49 -8.14
N THR A 276 2.34 6.73 -8.55
CA THR A 276 3.03 7.88 -7.95
C THR A 276 2.23 8.45 -6.78
N LEU A 277 2.87 9.26 -5.94
CA LEU A 277 2.22 9.93 -4.80
C LEU A 277 1.14 10.93 -5.22
N THR A 278 1.12 11.35 -6.49
CA THR A 278 0.17 12.35 -7.02
C THR A 278 -0.92 11.75 -7.89
N ASP A 279 -0.94 10.43 -8.07
CA ASP A 279 -1.92 9.77 -8.93
C ASP A 279 -3.29 9.74 -8.25
N ASP A 280 -4.31 10.25 -8.95
CA ASP A 280 -5.68 10.32 -8.49
C ASP A 280 -6.41 8.98 -8.63
N VAL A 281 -6.05 8.06 -7.74
CA VAL A 281 -6.65 6.72 -7.69
C VAL A 281 -8.09 6.77 -7.18
N THR A 282 -8.46 7.78 -6.37
CA THR A 282 -9.84 7.98 -5.93
C THR A 282 -10.75 8.20 -7.15
N SER A 283 -10.41 9.14 -8.02
CA SER A 283 -11.14 9.39 -9.27
C SER A 283 -11.12 8.17 -10.20
N ALA A 284 -9.98 7.49 -10.33
CA ALA A 284 -9.89 6.27 -11.14
C ALA A 284 -10.85 5.18 -10.64
N ARG A 285 -10.94 5.00 -9.32
CA ARG A 285 -11.87 4.03 -8.72
C ARG A 285 -13.32 4.47 -8.87
N LEU A 286 -13.65 5.73 -8.62
CA LEU A 286 -14.99 6.28 -8.80
C LEU A 286 -15.48 6.06 -10.24
N ALA A 287 -14.61 6.30 -11.22
CA ALA A 287 -14.91 6.03 -12.63
C ALA A 287 -15.19 4.54 -12.86
N MET A 288 -14.36 3.65 -12.32
CA MET A 288 -14.57 2.21 -12.44
C MET A 288 -15.89 1.74 -11.80
N VAL A 289 -16.17 2.08 -10.54
CA VAL A 289 -17.37 1.58 -9.85
C VAL A 289 -18.66 2.19 -10.39
N SER A 290 -18.59 3.39 -10.97
CA SER A 290 -19.76 4.10 -11.50
C SER A 290 -20.04 3.86 -12.98
N GLY A 291 -19.20 3.10 -13.70
CA GLY A 291 -19.31 2.94 -15.15
C GLY A 291 -18.99 4.23 -15.91
N GLY A 292 -18.05 5.02 -15.39
CA GLY A 292 -17.61 6.30 -15.96
C GLY A 292 -18.56 7.48 -15.71
N ARG A 293 -19.62 7.32 -14.91
CA ARG A 293 -20.57 8.40 -14.58
C ARG A 293 -19.99 9.42 -13.62
N ILE A 294 -19.06 8.99 -12.76
CA ILE A 294 -18.38 9.82 -11.78
C ILE A 294 -16.89 9.71 -12.09
N THR A 295 -16.31 10.80 -12.60
CA THR A 295 -14.92 10.78 -13.07
C THR A 295 -13.96 11.52 -12.16
N THR A 296 -14.47 12.22 -11.15
CA THR A 296 -13.65 12.97 -10.18
C THR A 296 -14.46 13.33 -8.94
N ASP A 297 -13.76 13.49 -7.81
CA ASP A 297 -14.24 14.11 -6.58
C ASP A 297 -13.77 15.57 -6.42
N HIS A 298 -13.05 16.08 -7.43
CA HIS A 298 -12.45 17.42 -7.49
C HIS A 298 -11.35 17.72 -6.47
N ILE A 299 -10.77 16.69 -5.83
CA ILE A 299 -9.62 16.85 -4.94
C ILE A 299 -8.32 16.59 -5.72
N GLY A 300 -7.38 17.51 -5.60
CA GLY A 300 -6.06 17.41 -6.22
C GLY A 300 -5.01 16.84 -5.27
N PRO A 301 -3.84 16.45 -5.79
CA PRO A 301 -2.77 15.92 -4.97
C PRO A 301 -2.23 16.97 -3.99
N HIS A 302 -1.73 16.49 -2.85
CA HIS A 302 -1.09 17.35 -1.85
C HIS A 302 0.19 18.00 -2.40
N THR A 303 0.52 19.17 -1.86
CA THR A 303 1.65 20.02 -2.33
C THR A 303 2.85 20.03 -1.39
N ASP A 304 2.78 19.29 -0.29
CA ASP A 304 3.81 19.18 0.75
C ASP A 304 4.76 17.98 0.56
N LEU A 305 4.56 17.20 -0.50
CA LEU A 305 5.41 16.07 -0.89
C LEU A 305 6.84 16.53 -1.24
N LEU A 306 7.81 15.64 -1.03
CA LEU A 306 9.23 15.92 -1.29
C LEU A 306 9.64 15.43 -2.68
N PRO A 307 10.43 16.21 -3.45
CA PRO A 307 10.91 15.78 -4.78
C PRO A 307 12.04 14.74 -4.72
N HIS A 308 12.55 14.46 -3.52
CA HIS A 308 13.65 13.55 -3.26
C HIS A 308 13.32 12.67 -2.06
N PHE A 309 14.07 11.59 -1.89
CA PHE A 309 13.95 10.65 -0.79
C PHE A 309 13.76 11.36 0.57
N PRO A 310 12.76 10.98 1.39
CA PRO A 310 11.88 9.81 1.27
C PRO A 310 10.57 10.06 0.48
N TYR A 311 10.46 11.14 -0.30
CA TYR A 311 9.32 11.52 -1.16
C TYR A 311 8.02 11.91 -0.44
N LEU A 312 7.68 11.25 0.66
CA LEU A 312 6.55 11.61 1.52
C LEU A 312 6.83 12.94 2.24
N GLY A 313 5.78 13.75 2.43
CA GLY A 313 5.89 15.08 3.02
C GLY A 313 6.22 15.06 4.51
N ARG A 314 6.56 16.24 5.05
CA ARG A 314 6.89 16.39 6.48
C ARG A 314 5.62 16.16 7.32
N PRO A 315 5.71 15.51 8.49
CA PRO A 315 4.54 15.31 9.36
C PRO A 315 3.83 16.61 9.69
N HIS A 316 2.51 16.59 9.63
CA HIS A 316 1.68 17.63 10.21
C HIS A 316 1.80 17.60 11.74
N PRO A 317 1.67 18.75 12.42
CA PRO A 317 1.60 18.80 13.88
C PRO A 317 0.47 17.89 14.39
N ALA A 318 0.73 17.16 15.47
CA ALA A 318 -0.34 16.44 16.16
C ALA A 318 -1.38 17.45 16.65
N THR A 319 -2.63 17.28 16.22
CA THR A 319 -3.79 18.07 16.65
C THR A 319 -4.44 17.51 17.91
#